data_AF-A0A1H6ZN09-F1
#
_entry.id   AF-A0A1H6ZN09-F1
#
_cell.length_a   1.000
_cell.length_b   1.000
_cell.length_c   1.000
_cell.angle_alpha   90.00
_cell.angle_beta   90.00
_cell.angle_gamma   90.00
#
_symmetry.space_group_name_H-M   'P 1'
#
loop_
_entity.id
_entity.type
_entity.pdbx_description
1 polymer ?
#
loop_
_entity_poly.entity_id
_entity_poly.type
_entity_poly.pdbx_seq_one_letter_code
_entity_poly.pdbx_strand_id
1 'polypeptide(L)'
;MTLDLPSDSPLRDLPWIITFGPLSDADEWEPVVCGPYERPHALALAEAVVAAEQLMAVVEPLVPAVSVEQIRGEIAAAQLAAQDESVRVDQADIYGDYEDTVDEEEELAAEYDHGTDPLPAPDVAELRAGFARIAARLTGG
;
A
#
# COMPACT_ATOMS: atom_id res chain seq x y z
N MET A 1 -5.61 6.00 -1.82
CA MET A 1 -5.26 6.01 -0.37
C MET A 1 -3.76 5.81 -0.23
N THR A 2 -3.04 6.80 0.28
CA THR A 2 -1.59 6.70 0.57
C THR A 2 -1.40 6.72 2.07
N LEU A 3 -0.62 5.79 2.61
CA LEU A 3 -0.35 5.71 4.04
C LEU A 3 0.55 6.88 4.45
N ASP A 4 0.00 7.84 5.21
CA ASP A 4 0.80 8.95 5.76
C ASP A 4 1.62 8.45 6.94
N LEU A 5 2.93 8.65 6.87
CA LEU A 5 3.89 8.12 7.83
C LEU A 5 4.61 9.29 8.50
N PRO A 6 4.82 9.26 9.84
CA PRO A 6 5.74 10.16 10.51
C PRO A 6 7.11 10.19 9.82
N SER A 7 7.79 11.33 9.83
CA SER A 7 9.07 11.53 9.12
C SER A 7 10.19 10.59 9.58
N ASP A 8 10.11 10.11 10.82
CA ASP A 8 11.04 9.21 11.50
C ASP A 8 10.58 7.74 11.49
N SER A 9 9.49 7.42 10.80
CA SER A 9 8.98 6.06 10.76
C SER A 9 9.97 5.12 10.06
N PRO A 10 10.35 3.99 10.70
CA PRO A 10 11.25 3.00 10.08
C PRO A 10 10.64 2.35 8.83
N LEU A 11 9.31 2.44 8.65
CA LEU A 11 8.62 1.95 7.46
C LEU A 11 9.00 2.72 6.19
N ARG A 12 9.53 3.95 6.31
CA ARG A 12 10.01 4.74 5.18
C ARG A 12 11.21 4.11 4.47
N ASP A 13 12.04 3.37 5.21
CA ASP A 13 13.26 2.73 4.70
C ASP A 13 13.03 1.33 4.13
N LEU A 14 11.82 0.78 4.30
CA LEU A 14 11.43 -0.47 3.66
C LEU A 14 11.31 -0.30 2.14
N PRO A 15 11.42 -1.39 1.36
CA PRO A 15 11.01 -1.39 -0.05
C PRO A 15 9.49 -1.17 -0.17
N TRP A 16 9.02 -0.56 -1.25
CA TRP A 16 7.60 -0.23 -1.46
C TRP A 16 7.06 -0.88 -2.72
N ILE A 17 5.79 -1.28 -2.71
CA ILE A 17 5.10 -1.78 -3.89
C ILE A 17 3.98 -0.82 -4.31
N ILE A 18 3.56 -0.93 -5.57
CA ILE A 18 2.38 -0.26 -6.10
C ILE A 18 1.44 -1.33 -6.62
N THR A 19 0.21 -1.34 -6.14
CA THR A 19 -0.87 -2.17 -6.69
C THR A 19 -1.77 -1.28 -7.52
N PHE A 20 -1.81 -1.51 -8.83
CA PHE A 20 -2.74 -0.85 -9.74
C PHE A 20 -3.97 -1.72 -9.96
N GLY A 21 -5.15 -1.11 -9.92
CA GLY A 21 -6.41 -1.79 -10.21
C GLY A 21 -7.42 -0.87 -10.91
N PRO A 22 -8.51 -1.45 -11.43
CA PRO A 22 -9.59 -0.66 -12.03
C PRO A 22 -10.24 0.26 -10.98
N LEU A 23 -10.69 1.44 -11.42
CA LEU A 23 -11.36 2.40 -10.52
C LEU A 23 -12.79 1.98 -10.16
N SER A 24 -13.46 1.26 -11.06
CA SER A 24 -14.89 0.94 -10.92
C SER A 24 -15.20 -0.56 -10.87
N ASP A 25 -14.81 -1.32 -11.89
CA ASP A 25 -15.22 -2.72 -12.02
C ASP A 25 -14.01 -3.63 -11.78
N ALA A 26 -14.01 -4.31 -10.63
CA ALA A 26 -12.96 -5.25 -10.26
C ALA A 26 -12.88 -6.47 -11.20
N ASP A 27 -13.92 -6.74 -11.99
CA ASP A 27 -13.94 -7.82 -12.98
C ASP A 27 -13.41 -7.35 -14.36
N GLU A 28 -13.10 -6.07 -14.53
CA GLU A 28 -12.55 -5.54 -15.79
C GLU A 28 -11.14 -6.09 -16.06
N TRP A 29 -10.30 -6.14 -15.03
CA TRP A 29 -8.99 -6.78 -15.07
C TRP A 29 -8.41 -7.01 -13.67
N GLU A 30 -7.55 -8.03 -13.54
CA GLU A 30 -6.90 -8.39 -12.28
C GLU A 30 -5.85 -7.35 -11.85
N PRO A 31 -5.83 -6.89 -10.58
CA PRO A 31 -4.84 -5.93 -10.11
C PRO A 31 -3.39 -6.38 -10.34
N VAL A 32 -2.55 -5.45 -10.79
CA VAL A 32 -1.13 -5.69 -11.06
C VAL A 32 -0.28 -5.05 -9.97
N VAL A 33 0.61 -5.85 -9.39
CA VAL A 33 1.56 -5.42 -8.37
C VAL A 33 2.93 -5.16 -9.02
N CYS A 34 3.46 -3.95 -8.82
CA CYS A 34 4.73 -3.48 -9.35
C CYS A 34 5.73 -3.20 -8.22
N GLY A 35 7.03 -3.42 -8.48
CA GLY A 35 8.12 -3.12 -7.56
C GLY A 35 8.96 -4.35 -7.19
N PRO A 36 9.73 -4.29 -6.09
CA PRO A 36 9.75 -3.21 -5.10
C PRO A 36 10.57 -1.98 -5.54
N TYR A 37 10.11 -0.79 -5.15
CA TYR A 37 10.73 0.52 -5.39
C TYR A 37 11.19 1.16 -4.08
N GLU A 38 11.94 2.26 -4.20
CA GLU A 38 12.13 3.17 -3.07
C GLU A 38 10.87 4.05 -2.93
N ARG A 39 10.51 4.43 -1.70
CA ARG A 39 9.30 5.24 -1.43
C ARG A 39 9.11 6.43 -2.37
N PRO A 40 10.10 7.33 -2.58
CA PRO A 40 9.89 8.48 -3.46
C PRO A 40 9.61 8.06 -4.91
N HIS A 41 10.24 6.98 -5.40
CA HIS A 41 9.97 6.45 -6.73
C HIS A 41 8.57 5.83 -6.82
N ALA A 42 8.14 5.10 -5.79
CA ALA A 42 6.82 4.48 -5.76
C ALA A 42 5.69 5.52 -5.84
N LEU A 43 5.80 6.59 -5.04
CA LEU A 43 4.81 7.68 -5.03
C LEU A 43 4.78 8.41 -6.37
N ALA A 44 5.95 8.82 -6.89
CA ALA A 44 6.02 9.54 -8.16
C ALA A 44 5.49 8.72 -9.35
N LEU A 45 5.76 7.40 -9.38
CA LEU A 45 5.22 6.51 -10.41
C LEU A 45 3.71 6.32 -10.28
N ALA A 46 3.20 6.10 -9.07
CA ALA A 46 1.77 5.95 -8.83
C ALA A 46 1.01 7.20 -9.25
N GLU A 47 1.49 8.38 -8.85
CA GLU A 47 0.92 9.67 -9.21
C GLU A 47 0.93 9.89 -10.73
N ALA A 48 2.07 9.64 -11.39
CA ALA A 48 2.19 9.80 -12.85
C ALA A 48 1.25 8.88 -13.64
N VAL A 49 1.06 7.63 -13.20
CA VAL A 49 0.19 6.67 -13.89
C VAL A 49 -1.28 6.99 -13.66
N VAL A 50 -1.69 7.29 -12.42
CA VAL A 50 -3.08 7.65 -12.10
C VAL A 50 -3.49 8.99 -12.74
N ALA A 51 -2.54 9.92 -12.92
CA ALA A 51 -2.80 11.15 -13.67
C ALA A 51 -3.01 10.92 -15.18
N ALA A 52 -2.40 9.86 -15.73
CA ALA A 52 -2.48 9.54 -17.15
C ALA A 52 -3.67 8.61 -17.50
N GLU A 53 -4.04 7.71 -16.59
CA GLU A 53 -4.99 6.63 -16.80
C GLU A 53 -6.04 6.59 -15.68
N GLN A 54 -7.27 6.16 -15.98
CA GLN A 54 -8.36 6.07 -14.99
C GLN A 54 -8.23 4.82 -14.10
N LEU A 55 -7.19 4.78 -13.27
CA LEU A 55 -6.86 3.65 -12.42
C LEU A 55 -6.82 4.06 -10.94
N MET A 56 -6.99 3.08 -10.06
CA MET A 56 -6.64 3.21 -8.65
C MET A 56 -5.21 2.70 -8.44
N ALA A 57 -4.44 3.40 -7.59
CA ALA A 57 -3.14 2.94 -7.12
C ALA A 57 -3.11 2.89 -5.59
N VAL A 58 -2.63 1.77 -5.04
CA VAL A 58 -2.32 1.59 -3.62
C VAL A 58 -0.81 1.49 -3.47
N VAL A 59 -0.23 2.35 -2.63
CA VAL A 59 1.23 2.44 -2.41
C VAL A 59 1.53 2.09 -0.95
N GLU A 60 2.23 0.97 -0.74
CA GLU A 60 2.42 0.39 0.60
C GLU A 60 3.85 -0.15 0.82
N PRO A 61 4.35 -0.11 2.06
CA PRO A 61 5.64 -0.68 2.40
C PRO A 61 5.58 -2.21 2.42
N LEU A 62 6.57 -2.86 1.81
CA LEU A 62 6.76 -4.30 1.82
C LEU A 62 7.65 -4.69 3.01
N VAL A 63 7.16 -5.60 3.86
CA VAL A 63 7.95 -6.19 4.95
C VAL A 63 8.57 -7.50 4.46
N PRO A 64 9.88 -7.55 4.14
CA PRO A 64 10.49 -8.76 3.61
C PRO A 64 10.65 -9.82 4.70
N ALA A 65 10.18 -11.03 4.42
CA ALA A 65 10.49 -12.22 5.20
C ALA A 65 11.69 -12.95 4.58
N VAL A 66 12.85 -12.90 5.24
CA VAL A 66 14.13 -13.38 4.68
C VAL A 66 14.55 -14.75 5.20
N SER A 67 13.74 -15.39 6.06
CA SER A 67 13.98 -16.73 6.58
C SER A 67 12.74 -17.60 6.51
N VAL A 68 12.93 -18.92 6.46
CA VAL A 68 11.84 -19.90 6.44
C VAL A 68 11.03 -19.83 7.73
N GLU A 69 11.69 -19.61 8.86
CA GLU A 69 11.09 -19.48 10.18
C GLU A 69 10.16 -18.27 10.24
N GLN A 70 10.61 -17.11 9.72
CA GLN A 70 9.79 -15.90 9.66
C GLN A 70 8.56 -16.12 8.79
N ILE A 71 8.72 -16.70 7.59
CA ILE A 71 7.60 -17.02 6.69
C ILE A 71 6.56 -17.92 7.38
N ARG A 72 7.03 -18.98 8.05
CA ARG A 72 6.12 -19.90 8.78
C ARG A 72 5.42 -19.21 9.95
N GLY A 73 6.11 -18.32 10.65
CA GLY A 73 5.54 -17.50 11.72
C GLY A 73 4.40 -16.61 11.23
N GLU A 74 4.62 -15.88 10.14
CA GLU A 74 3.60 -15.02 9.52
C GLU A 74 2.38 -15.83 9.05
N ILE A 75 2.60 -16.98 8.40
CA ILE A 75 1.50 -17.87 7.99
C ILE A 75 0.68 -18.34 9.19
N ALA A 76 1.35 -18.77 10.26
CA ALA A 76 0.66 -19.21 11.48
C ALA A 76 -0.12 -18.07 12.13
N ALA A 77 0.44 -16.86 12.19
CA ALA A 77 -0.23 -15.67 12.72
C ALA A 77 -1.47 -15.30 11.88
N ALA A 78 -1.35 -15.30 10.55
CA ALA A 78 -2.48 -15.05 9.64
C ALA A 78 -3.59 -16.10 9.79
N GLN A 79 -3.24 -17.37 9.91
CA GLN A 79 -4.21 -18.45 10.15
C GLN A 79 -4.94 -18.30 11.49
N LEU A 80 -4.26 -17.81 12.52
CA LEU A 80 -4.85 -17.55 13.83
C LEU A 80 -5.82 -16.36 13.77
N ALA A 81 -5.39 -15.26 13.14
CA ALA A 81 -6.23 -14.07 12.95
C ALA A 81 -7.51 -14.39 12.16
N ALA A 82 -7.41 -15.18 11.10
CA ALA A 82 -8.57 -15.62 10.31
C ALA A 82 -9.56 -16.49 11.12
N GLN A 83 -9.05 -17.35 12.01
CA GLN A 83 -9.89 -18.14 12.91
C GLN A 83 -10.60 -17.24 13.94
N ASP A 84 -9.89 -16.30 14.55
CA ASP A 84 -10.48 -15.35 15.49
C ASP A 84 -11.55 -14.46 14.84
N GLU A 85 -11.35 -14.03 13.59
CA GLU A 85 -12.34 -13.27 12.82
C GLU A 85 -13.58 -14.12 12.49
N SER A 86 -13.41 -15.40 12.11
CA SER A 86 -14.55 -16.30 11.91
C SER A 86 -15.40 -16.49 13.17
N VAL A 87 -14.77 -16.50 14.35
CA VAL A 87 -15.47 -16.58 15.65
C VAL A 87 -16.22 -15.28 15.97
N ARG A 88 -15.73 -14.11 15.52
CA ARG A 88 -16.44 -12.82 15.67
C ARG A 88 -17.62 -12.70 14.73
N VAL A 89 -17.51 -13.19 13.49
CA VAL A 89 -18.60 -13.18 12.51
C VAL A 89 -19.77 -14.07 12.98
N ASP A 90 -19.49 -15.21 13.60
CA ASP A 90 -20.54 -16.10 14.17
C ASP A 90 -21.24 -15.53 15.42
N GLN A 91 -20.71 -14.46 16.03
CA GLN A 91 -21.32 -13.76 17.19
C GLN A 91 -21.95 -12.41 16.81
N ALA A 92 -21.83 -11.98 15.55
CA ALA A 92 -22.35 -10.70 15.09
C ALA A 92 -23.79 -10.82 14.56
N ASP A 93 -24.75 -10.98 15.46
CA ASP A 93 -26.17 -10.67 15.20
C ASP A 93 -26.38 -9.14 15.34
N ILE A 94 -25.68 -8.34 14.52
CA ILE A 94 -25.59 -6.86 14.66
C ILE A 94 -25.74 -6.16 13.30
N TYR A 95 -26.87 -6.36 12.63
CA TYR A 95 -27.40 -5.28 11.77
C TYR A 95 -28.07 -4.25 12.69
N GLY A 96 -27.24 -3.48 13.38
CA GLY A 96 -27.63 -2.20 13.93
C GLY A 96 -27.68 -1.19 12.80
N ASP A 97 -28.77 -0.46 12.72
CA ASP A 97 -29.03 0.65 11.80
C ASP A 97 -27.83 1.61 11.72
N TYR A 98 -27.20 1.67 10.55
CA TYR A 98 -26.18 2.67 10.19
C TYR A 98 -26.75 3.61 9.12
N GLU A 99 -27.91 4.21 9.36
CA GLU A 99 -28.19 5.54 8.82
C GLU A 99 -27.68 6.58 9.82
N ASP A 100 -26.88 7.55 9.34
CA ASP A 100 -26.55 8.84 9.98
C ASP A 100 -25.16 9.01 10.68
N THR A 101 -24.04 8.83 9.97
CA THR A 101 -22.75 9.52 10.31
C THR A 101 -21.83 9.78 9.10
N VAL A 102 -22.35 10.14 7.93
CA VAL A 102 -21.50 10.52 6.78
C VAL A 102 -21.81 11.96 6.40
N ASP A 103 -21.05 12.93 6.95
CA ASP A 103 -20.89 14.22 6.26
C ASP A 103 -19.77 15.14 6.78
N GLU A 104 -19.16 14.92 7.96
CA GLU A 104 -18.14 15.89 8.48
C GLU A 104 -16.68 15.47 8.28
N GLU A 105 -16.37 14.18 8.04
CA GLU A 105 -14.98 13.71 7.89
C GLU A 105 -14.44 13.87 6.46
N GLU A 106 -15.33 13.88 5.46
CA GLU A 106 -14.96 14.00 4.03
C GLU A 106 -14.56 15.45 3.66
N GLU A 107 -15.13 16.46 4.33
CA GLU A 107 -14.79 17.88 4.14
C GLU A 107 -13.40 18.22 4.71
N LEU A 108 -12.99 17.60 5.83
CA LEU A 108 -11.66 17.81 6.43
C LEU A 108 -10.54 17.16 5.60
N ALA A 109 -10.80 16.02 4.96
CA ALA A 109 -9.81 15.37 4.09
C ALA A 109 -9.45 16.21 2.86
N ALA A 110 -10.39 17.04 2.38
CA ALA A 110 -10.16 17.95 1.25
C ALA A 110 -9.30 19.18 1.62
N GLU A 111 -9.25 19.59 2.89
CA GLU A 111 -8.49 20.77 3.34
C GLU A 111 -6.98 20.48 3.55
N TYR A 112 -6.58 19.21 3.62
CA TYR A 112 -5.19 18.77 3.78
C TYR A 112 -4.47 18.43 2.46
N ASP A 113 -5.01 18.82 1.30
CA ASP A 113 -4.26 18.82 0.03
C ASP A 113 -3.22 19.94 0.04
N HIS A 114 -2.17 19.75 0.83
CA HIS A 114 -1.07 20.69 0.96
C HIS A 114 -0.23 20.61 -0.31
N GLY A 115 -0.55 21.48 -1.27
CA GLY A 115 0.14 21.81 -2.52
C GLY A 115 1.60 21.36 -2.62
N THR A 116 1.79 20.07 -2.86
CA THR A 116 3.07 19.48 -3.23
C THR A 116 2.97 19.26 -4.73
N ASP A 117 3.74 20.02 -5.49
CA ASP A 117 3.83 19.79 -6.93
C ASP A 117 4.18 18.30 -7.16
N PRO A 118 3.53 17.65 -8.15
CA PRO A 118 3.80 16.26 -8.48
C PRO A 118 5.29 15.99 -8.58
N LEU A 119 5.77 14.97 -7.87
CA LEU A 119 7.17 14.60 -7.96
C LEU A 119 7.46 14.15 -9.40
N PRO A 120 8.57 14.59 -10.02
CA PRO A 120 8.91 14.13 -11.35
C PRO A 120 9.08 12.61 -11.33
N ALA A 121 8.46 11.92 -12.29
CA ALA A 121 8.60 10.48 -12.42
C ALA A 121 10.08 10.11 -12.60
N PRO A 122 10.60 9.11 -11.86
CA PRO A 122 11.98 8.71 -11.94
C PRO A 122 12.30 8.13 -13.31
N ASP A 123 13.52 8.37 -13.80
CA ASP A 123 13.97 7.77 -15.04
C ASP A 123 14.35 6.28 -14.87
N VAL A 124 14.57 5.60 -16.00
CA VAL A 124 14.92 4.17 -16.01
C VAL A 124 16.25 3.88 -15.30
N ALA A 125 17.21 4.80 -15.36
CA ALA A 125 18.51 4.62 -14.70
C ALA A 125 18.37 4.76 -13.18
N GLU A 126 17.58 5.71 -12.70
CA GLU A 126 17.25 5.91 -11.29
C GLU A 126 16.53 4.71 -10.71
N LEU A 127 15.54 4.15 -11.43
CA LEU A 127 14.84 2.94 -11.03
C LEU A 127 15.77 1.74 -10.92
N ARG A 128 16.62 1.52 -11.93
CA ARG A 128 17.60 0.42 -11.92
C ARG A 128 18.60 0.56 -10.77
N ALA A 129 19.07 1.78 -10.49
CA ALA A 129 19.94 2.04 -9.35
C ALA A 129 19.23 1.78 -8.02
N GLY A 130 17.95 2.16 -7.90
CA GLY A 130 17.11 1.85 -6.75
C GLY A 130 16.95 0.35 -6.53
N PHE A 131 16.65 -0.41 -7.58
CA PHE A 131 16.56 -1.88 -7.51
C PHE A 131 17.87 -2.51 -7.02
N ALA A 132 19.03 -2.02 -7.47
CA ALA A 132 20.31 -2.52 -7.00
C ALA A 132 20.52 -2.25 -5.49
N ARG A 133 20.14 -1.07 -4.99
CA ARG A 133 20.20 -0.73 -3.55
C ARG A 133 19.25 -1.57 -2.71
N ILE A 134 18.03 -1.84 -3.20
CA ILE A 134 17.06 -2.70 -2.53
C ILE A 134 17.57 -4.14 -2.49
N ALA A 135 18.04 -4.67 -3.62
CA ALA A 135 18.58 -6.02 -3.70
C ALA A 135 19.75 -6.21 -2.71
N ALA A 136 20.68 -5.26 -2.64
CA ALA A 136 21.79 -5.32 -1.70
C ALA A 136 21.34 -5.38 -0.23
N ARG A 137 20.24 -4.70 0.13
CA ARG A 137 19.65 -4.76 1.48
C ARG A 137 18.98 -6.10 1.76
N LEU A 138 18.30 -6.69 0.78
CA LEU A 138 17.59 -7.96 0.93
C LEU A 138 18.52 -9.18 0.95
N THR A 139 19.68 -9.10 0.29
CA THR A 139 20.66 -10.19 0.23
C THR A 139 21.79 -10.04 1.26
N GLY A 140 21.84 -8.92 1.99
CA GLY A 140 22.94 -8.54 2.89
C GLY A 140 22.83 -9.07 4.33
N GLY A 141 22.14 -10.19 4.54
CA GLY A 141 22.12 -10.94 5.80
C GLY A 141 23.39 -11.76 6.03
#